data_AF-A0A8T8D2A0-F1
#
_entry.id   AF-A0A8T8D2A0-F1
#
_cell.length_a   1.000
_cell.length_b   1.000
_cell.length_c   1.000
_cell.angle_alpha   90.00
_cell.angle_beta   90.00
_cell.angle_gamma   90.00
#
_symmetry.space_group_name_H-M   'P 1'
#
loop_
_entity.id
_entity.type
_entity.pdbx_description
1 polymer ?
#
loop_
_entity_poly.entity_id
_entity_poly.type
_entity_poly.pdbx_seq_one_letter_code
_entity_poly.pdbx_strand_id
1 'polypeptide(L)'
;MVKVPIDRQILALTDEQLESFVREWIGHKAGYVKAQRFTGPGDMGRDVVGYLTVQQLEGEWHNYQCKQYGRSLATDVGIAELGKILYYSYKGEFTAPTKYYFVAPRGVNRNLKRLIAKPSEFRASILEKWDTYCGTTIVDGPTIPLTAELRAFIEAWDFSRVELVMVDEILTDSAAKPVLQSWFGIDPGPAPVGTVPDEIELHELPYVGQLLDAYGEREGSAIDKEAARTHAIHGLHLKMQRERFFDADSFTRFYRDNTMQEEIDILRRDLHHGVAETHKADYLDSLRRVDAVMTQAANVQPSGALAKYARVPVKQGICHHFANEGVLKWRKE
;
A
#
# COMPACT_ATOMS: atom_id res chain seq x y z
N MET A 1 11.83 18.93 -19.33
CA MET A 1 11.43 17.57 -19.76
C MET A 1 9.93 17.44 -19.63
N VAL A 2 9.22 17.01 -20.66
CA VAL A 2 7.78 16.70 -20.57
C VAL A 2 7.65 15.44 -19.71
N LYS A 3 6.95 15.53 -18.57
CA LYS A 3 6.70 14.37 -17.71
C LYS A 3 5.78 13.41 -18.48
N VAL A 4 6.25 12.20 -18.77
CA VAL A 4 5.45 11.20 -19.47
C VAL A 4 4.23 10.86 -18.59
N PRO A 5 3.00 10.93 -19.12
CA PRO A 5 1.79 10.54 -18.39
C PRO A 5 1.91 9.14 -17.77
N ILE A 6 1.40 8.95 -16.56
CA ILE A 6 1.61 7.72 -15.77
C ILE A 6 1.00 6.50 -16.45
N ASP A 7 -0.18 6.67 -17.05
CA ASP A 7 -0.82 5.67 -17.89
C ASP A 7 0.16 5.16 -18.97
N ARG A 8 0.86 6.07 -19.67
CA ARG A 8 1.86 5.68 -20.68
C ARG A 8 3.06 4.95 -20.10
N GLN A 9 3.45 5.23 -18.85
CA GLN A 9 4.55 4.53 -18.19
C GLN A 9 4.13 3.09 -17.82
N ILE A 10 2.92 2.89 -17.29
CA ILE A 10 2.36 1.55 -17.04
C ILE A 10 2.24 0.77 -18.35
N LEU A 11 1.76 1.42 -19.42
CA LEU A 11 1.63 0.84 -20.75
C LEU A 11 2.97 0.51 -21.45
N ALA A 12 4.09 0.94 -20.87
CA ALA A 12 5.44 0.72 -21.38
C ALA A 12 6.24 -0.34 -20.58
N LEU A 13 5.69 -0.85 -19.47
CA LEU A 13 6.29 -1.98 -18.75
C LEU A 13 6.42 -3.19 -19.68
N THR A 14 7.41 -4.06 -19.41
CA THR A 14 7.44 -5.43 -19.95
C THR A 14 6.45 -6.34 -19.22
N ASP A 15 6.20 -7.55 -19.74
CA ASP A 15 5.36 -8.56 -19.07
C ASP A 15 5.87 -8.84 -17.64
N GLU A 16 7.17 -9.11 -17.47
CA GLU A 16 7.79 -9.38 -16.17
C GLU A 16 7.71 -8.19 -15.19
N GLN A 17 7.81 -6.97 -15.72
CA GLN A 17 7.68 -5.75 -14.94
C GLN A 17 6.23 -5.54 -14.49
N LEU A 18 5.25 -5.81 -15.36
CA LEU A 18 3.84 -5.75 -14.99
C LEU A 18 3.52 -6.75 -13.87
N GLU A 19 3.98 -7.99 -13.97
CA GLU A 19 3.79 -8.99 -12.93
C GLU A 19 4.42 -8.57 -11.59
N SER A 20 5.63 -8.02 -11.64
CA SER A 20 6.33 -7.53 -10.44
C SER A 20 5.60 -6.34 -9.81
N PHE A 21 5.14 -5.40 -10.63
CA PHE A 21 4.32 -4.28 -10.21
C PHE A 21 3.01 -4.75 -9.56
N VAL A 22 2.29 -5.69 -10.18
CA VAL A 22 1.01 -6.22 -9.67
C VAL A 22 1.22 -6.97 -8.37
N ARG A 23 2.31 -7.74 -8.21
CA ARG A 23 2.65 -8.41 -6.95
C ARG A 23 2.87 -7.42 -5.81
N GLU A 24 3.57 -6.31 -6.05
CA GLU A 24 3.76 -5.25 -5.05
C GLU A 24 2.43 -4.56 -4.74
N TRP A 25 1.65 -4.22 -5.76
CA TRP A 25 0.34 -3.60 -5.60
C TRP A 25 -0.61 -4.44 -4.74
N ILE A 26 -0.69 -5.75 -4.98
CA ILE A 26 -1.50 -6.67 -4.15
C ILE A 26 -1.00 -6.70 -2.70
N GLY A 27 0.32 -6.57 -2.47
CA GLY A 27 0.90 -6.49 -1.13
C GLY A 27 0.41 -5.28 -0.31
N HIS A 28 -0.03 -4.20 -0.97
CA HIS A 28 -0.62 -3.03 -0.32
C HIS A 28 -2.16 -3.11 -0.18
N LYS A 29 -2.81 -4.13 -0.75
CA LYS A 29 -4.26 -4.28 -0.67
C LYS A 29 -4.66 -4.97 0.64
N ALA A 30 -5.70 -4.44 1.27
CA ALA A 30 -6.32 -5.10 2.42
C ALA A 30 -6.96 -6.44 2.02
N GLY A 31 -6.96 -7.41 2.95
CA GLY A 31 -7.61 -8.71 2.76
C GLY A 31 -6.70 -9.82 2.22
N TYR A 32 -5.48 -9.51 1.80
CA TYR A 32 -4.48 -10.53 1.45
C TYR A 32 -3.50 -10.75 2.61
N VAL A 33 -3.22 -12.01 2.92
CA VAL A 33 -2.16 -12.38 3.87
C VAL A 33 -0.79 -12.45 3.20
N LYS A 34 -0.77 -12.68 1.88
CA LYS A 34 0.45 -12.79 1.08
C LYS A 34 0.15 -12.56 -0.40
N ALA A 35 1.04 -11.88 -1.10
CA ALA A 35 1.09 -11.83 -2.56
C ALA A 35 2.31 -12.62 -3.08
N GLN A 36 2.16 -13.34 -4.18
CA GLN A 36 3.24 -14.13 -4.77
C GLN A 36 3.23 -14.06 -6.28
N ARG A 37 4.40 -13.81 -6.88
CA ARG A 37 4.62 -13.94 -8.32
C ARG A 37 5.16 -15.35 -8.61
N PHE A 38 4.69 -15.96 -9.68
CA PHE A 38 5.14 -17.25 -10.19
C PHE A 38 5.89 -17.02 -11.50
N THR A 39 6.99 -17.76 -11.68
CA THR A 39 7.82 -17.67 -12.90
C THR A 39 8.35 -19.04 -13.25
N GLY A 40 8.29 -19.39 -14.53
CA GLY A 40 8.90 -20.61 -15.06
C GLY A 40 7.95 -21.82 -15.08
N PRO A 41 8.44 -23.00 -15.49
CA PRO A 41 7.60 -24.14 -15.91
C PRO A 41 6.62 -24.70 -14.86
N GLY A 42 6.84 -24.39 -13.58
CA GLY A 42 5.96 -24.81 -12.47
C GLY A 42 4.84 -23.80 -12.15
N ASP A 43 4.72 -22.72 -12.91
CA ASP A 43 3.67 -21.71 -12.72
C ASP A 43 2.26 -22.29 -12.90
N MET A 44 2.12 -23.29 -13.78
CA MET A 44 0.85 -23.89 -14.18
C MET A 44 -0.17 -22.82 -14.62
N GLY A 45 0.32 -21.77 -15.28
CA GLY A 45 -0.48 -20.65 -15.80
C GLY A 45 -0.71 -19.49 -14.83
N ARG A 46 -0.31 -19.58 -13.56
CA ARG A 46 -0.46 -18.47 -12.60
C ARG A 46 0.65 -17.44 -12.84
N ASP A 47 0.30 -16.16 -12.97
CA ASP A 47 1.32 -15.09 -13.00
C ASP A 47 1.52 -14.51 -11.60
N VAL A 48 0.45 -13.94 -11.02
CA VAL A 48 0.45 -13.40 -9.66
C VAL A 48 -0.75 -13.90 -8.87
N VAL A 49 -0.52 -14.27 -7.62
CA VAL A 49 -1.52 -14.80 -6.71
C VAL A 49 -1.63 -13.90 -5.47
N GLY A 50 -2.86 -13.54 -5.12
CA GLY A 50 -3.19 -12.96 -3.81
C GLY A 50 -3.85 -14.02 -2.92
N TYR A 51 -3.21 -14.39 -1.83
CA TYR A 51 -3.74 -15.37 -0.87
C TYR A 51 -4.60 -14.67 0.19
N LEU A 52 -5.84 -15.13 0.37
CA LEU A 52 -6.75 -14.59 1.39
C LEU A 52 -6.56 -15.30 2.74
N THR A 53 -5.90 -16.46 2.74
CA THR A 53 -5.75 -17.33 3.91
C THR A 53 -4.34 -17.89 4.01
N VAL A 54 -3.95 -18.35 5.21
CA VAL A 54 -2.64 -18.96 5.46
C VAL A 54 -2.48 -20.34 4.81
N GLN A 55 -3.59 -20.96 4.38
CA GLN A 55 -3.64 -22.22 3.63
C GLN A 55 -3.21 -22.05 2.15
N GLN A 56 -2.95 -20.82 1.70
CA GLN A 56 -2.43 -20.52 0.37
C GLN A 56 -3.27 -21.14 -0.76
N LEU A 57 -2.68 -21.96 -1.63
CA LEU A 57 -3.34 -22.60 -2.79
C LEU A 57 -4.34 -23.70 -2.41
N GLU A 58 -4.36 -24.11 -1.14
CA GLU A 58 -5.37 -25.03 -0.58
C GLU A 58 -6.57 -24.26 -0.01
N GLY A 59 -6.43 -22.94 0.20
CA GLY A 59 -7.48 -22.06 0.73
C GLY A 59 -8.09 -21.17 -0.35
N GLU A 60 -8.68 -20.04 0.08
CA GLU A 60 -9.19 -19.02 -0.85
C GLU A 60 -8.04 -18.13 -1.37
N TRP A 61 -8.04 -17.91 -2.68
CA TRP A 61 -7.04 -17.11 -3.37
C TRP A 61 -7.60 -16.48 -4.65
N HIS A 62 -6.98 -15.37 -5.08
CA HIS A 62 -7.30 -14.68 -6.32
C HIS A 62 -6.15 -14.83 -7.33
N ASN A 63 -6.48 -15.16 -8.58
CA ASN A 63 -5.53 -15.19 -9.70
C ASN A 63 -5.47 -13.82 -10.37
N TYR A 64 -4.27 -13.31 -10.62
CA TYR A 64 -4.03 -12.09 -11.38
C TYR A 64 -3.19 -12.46 -12.62
N GLN A 65 -3.87 -12.72 -13.72
CA GLN A 65 -3.24 -13.03 -15.01
C GLN A 65 -2.82 -11.74 -15.69
N CYS A 66 -1.51 -11.48 -15.78
CA CYS A 66 -0.92 -10.28 -16.33
C CYS A 66 -0.64 -10.47 -17.83
N LYS A 67 -1.11 -9.53 -18.66
CA LYS A 67 -0.84 -9.54 -20.11
C LYS A 67 -0.49 -8.15 -20.60
N GLN A 68 0.79 -7.92 -20.87
CA GLN A 68 1.33 -6.61 -21.26
C GLN A 68 1.64 -6.56 -22.76
N TYR A 69 0.57 -6.66 -23.56
CA TYR A 69 0.71 -6.62 -25.02
C TYR A 69 0.72 -5.19 -25.58
N GLY A 70 1.29 -5.03 -26.78
CA GLY A 70 1.22 -3.78 -27.55
C GLY A 70 -0.19 -3.44 -28.07
N ARG A 71 -1.15 -4.36 -27.92
CA ARG A 71 -2.56 -4.24 -28.32
C ARG A 71 -3.45 -4.86 -27.25
N SER A 72 -4.77 -4.74 -27.42
CA SER A 72 -5.72 -5.37 -26.51
C SER A 72 -5.61 -6.90 -26.53
N LEU A 73 -5.83 -7.51 -25.37
CA LEU A 73 -5.81 -8.97 -25.19
C LEU A 73 -6.88 -9.63 -26.08
N ALA A 74 -6.44 -10.61 -26.88
CA ALA A 74 -7.29 -11.34 -27.81
C ALA A 74 -8.13 -12.41 -27.10
N THR A 75 -9.26 -12.78 -27.70
CA THR A 75 -10.26 -13.68 -27.09
C THR A 75 -9.76 -15.11 -26.93
N ASP A 76 -9.08 -15.63 -27.95
CA ASP A 76 -8.42 -16.93 -27.95
C ASP A 76 -7.39 -17.04 -26.82
N VAL A 77 -6.51 -16.04 -26.69
CA VAL A 77 -5.52 -15.98 -25.61
C VAL A 77 -6.21 -15.91 -24.24
N GLY A 78 -7.19 -15.01 -24.05
CA GLY A 78 -7.88 -14.90 -22.77
C GLY A 78 -8.62 -16.19 -22.35
N ILE A 79 -9.26 -16.88 -23.30
CA ILE A 79 -9.91 -18.17 -23.05
C ILE A 79 -8.86 -19.23 -22.68
N ALA A 80 -7.73 -19.28 -23.39
CA ALA A 80 -6.65 -20.23 -23.13
C ALA A 80 -6.08 -20.10 -21.71
N GLU A 81 -5.79 -18.87 -21.26
CA GLU A 81 -5.24 -18.61 -19.92
C GLU A 81 -6.20 -19.04 -18.80
N LEU A 82 -7.48 -18.69 -18.90
CA LEU A 82 -8.48 -19.12 -17.92
C LEU A 82 -8.65 -20.65 -17.96
N GLY A 83 -8.67 -21.24 -19.15
CA GLY A 83 -8.75 -22.70 -19.33
C GLY A 83 -7.60 -23.44 -18.68
N LYS A 84 -6.38 -22.88 -18.76
CA LYS A 84 -5.18 -23.42 -18.12
C LYS A 84 -5.32 -23.45 -16.59
N ILE A 85 -5.75 -22.34 -15.98
CA ILE A 85 -6.00 -22.28 -14.53
C ILE A 85 -7.07 -23.29 -14.10
N LEU A 86 -8.20 -23.37 -14.82
CA LEU A 86 -9.28 -24.31 -14.48
C LEU A 86 -8.83 -25.77 -14.67
N TYR A 87 -8.03 -26.07 -15.69
CA TYR A 87 -7.48 -27.40 -15.89
C TYR A 87 -6.58 -27.85 -14.73
N TYR A 88 -5.61 -27.02 -14.34
CA TYR A 88 -4.72 -27.38 -13.23
C TYR A 88 -5.46 -27.39 -11.87
N SER A 89 -6.52 -26.58 -11.73
CA SER A 89 -7.43 -26.68 -10.58
C SER A 89 -8.16 -28.04 -10.56
N TYR A 90 -8.68 -28.48 -11.70
CA TYR A 90 -9.31 -29.80 -11.85
C TYR A 90 -8.34 -30.94 -11.57
N LYS A 91 -7.06 -30.79 -11.95
CA LYS A 91 -6.00 -31.76 -11.66
C LYS A 91 -5.63 -31.83 -10.17
N GLY A 92 -6.11 -30.90 -9.35
CA GLY A 92 -5.84 -30.86 -7.92
C GLY A 92 -4.50 -30.21 -7.56
N GLU A 93 -3.83 -29.54 -8.49
CA GLU A 93 -2.57 -28.81 -8.22
C GLU A 93 -2.81 -27.60 -7.29
N PHE A 94 -4.05 -27.09 -7.29
CA PHE A 94 -4.54 -26.02 -6.43
C PHE A 94 -6.07 -25.98 -6.45
N THR A 95 -6.70 -25.33 -5.45
CA THR A 95 -8.14 -25.05 -5.49
C THR A 95 -8.46 -24.06 -6.60
N ALA A 96 -9.68 -24.11 -7.16
CA ALA A 96 -10.09 -23.09 -8.13
C ALA A 96 -10.13 -21.70 -7.47
N PRO A 97 -9.63 -20.64 -8.12
CA PRO A 97 -9.57 -19.32 -7.51
C PRO A 97 -10.98 -18.77 -7.22
N THR A 98 -11.10 -18.00 -6.14
CA THR A 98 -12.35 -17.30 -5.79
C THR A 98 -12.58 -16.06 -6.64
N LYS A 99 -11.52 -15.52 -7.25
CA LYS A 99 -11.57 -14.52 -8.33
C LYS A 99 -10.46 -14.71 -9.34
N TYR A 100 -10.76 -14.41 -10.59
CA TYR A 100 -9.80 -14.40 -11.68
C TYR A 100 -9.77 -13.00 -12.32
N TYR A 101 -8.62 -12.34 -12.27
CA TYR A 101 -8.40 -11.04 -12.87
C TYR A 101 -7.60 -11.16 -14.16
N PHE A 102 -8.14 -10.64 -15.25
CA PHE A 102 -7.33 -10.26 -16.41
C PHE A 102 -6.71 -8.89 -16.13
N VAL A 103 -5.43 -8.85 -15.78
CA VAL A 103 -4.67 -7.60 -15.68
C VAL A 103 -4.09 -7.28 -17.05
N ALA A 104 -4.83 -6.47 -17.81
CA ALA A 104 -4.50 -6.08 -19.17
C ALA A 104 -4.56 -4.55 -19.27
N PRO A 105 -3.45 -3.83 -19.06
CA PRO A 105 -3.45 -2.36 -19.05
C PRO A 105 -3.99 -1.70 -20.33
N ARG A 106 -3.85 -2.35 -21.50
CA ARG A 106 -4.45 -1.92 -22.78
C ARG A 106 -5.88 -2.42 -23.01
N GLY A 107 -6.45 -3.10 -22.03
CA GLY A 107 -7.75 -3.74 -22.09
C GLY A 107 -7.78 -5.01 -22.94
N VAL A 108 -8.99 -5.49 -23.16
CA VAL A 108 -9.31 -6.69 -23.94
C VAL A 108 -10.06 -6.31 -25.22
N ASN A 109 -10.04 -7.19 -26.22
CA ASN A 109 -10.83 -6.96 -27.43
C ASN A 109 -12.34 -6.99 -27.15
N ARG A 110 -13.15 -6.52 -28.11
CA ARG A 110 -14.61 -6.39 -27.95
C ARG A 110 -15.31 -7.71 -27.59
N ASN A 111 -14.86 -8.81 -28.18
CA ASN A 111 -15.46 -10.13 -27.95
C ASN A 111 -15.18 -10.62 -26.53
N LEU A 112 -13.93 -10.57 -26.08
CA LEU A 112 -13.56 -10.97 -24.73
C LEU A 112 -14.21 -10.05 -23.69
N LYS A 113 -14.28 -8.74 -23.94
CA LYS A 113 -15.02 -7.80 -23.07
C LYS A 113 -16.48 -8.22 -22.88
N ARG A 114 -17.15 -8.61 -23.97
CA ARG A 114 -18.53 -9.11 -23.94
C ARG A 114 -18.64 -10.41 -23.13
N LEU A 115 -17.70 -11.34 -23.29
CA LEU A 115 -17.70 -12.60 -22.54
C LEU A 115 -17.54 -12.34 -21.04
N ILE A 116 -16.60 -11.49 -20.63
CA ILE A 116 -16.43 -11.08 -19.22
C ILE A 116 -17.73 -10.47 -18.67
N ALA A 117 -18.41 -9.62 -19.43
CA ALA A 117 -19.70 -9.03 -19.04
C ALA A 117 -20.88 -10.00 -19.09
N LYS A 118 -20.71 -11.21 -19.63
CA LYS A 118 -21.76 -12.23 -19.78
C LYS A 118 -21.23 -13.61 -19.38
N PRO A 119 -21.16 -13.90 -18.08
CA PRO A 119 -20.57 -15.13 -17.55
C PRO A 119 -21.10 -16.43 -18.18
N SER A 120 -22.40 -16.50 -18.47
CA SER A 120 -23.00 -17.66 -19.14
C SER A 120 -22.51 -17.86 -20.58
N GLU A 121 -22.32 -16.77 -21.33
CA GLU A 121 -21.72 -16.81 -22.68
C GLU A 121 -20.23 -17.17 -22.61
N PHE A 122 -19.50 -16.70 -21.60
CA PHE A 122 -18.10 -17.06 -21.39
C PHE A 122 -17.97 -18.57 -21.14
N ARG A 123 -18.75 -19.10 -20.20
CA ARG A 123 -18.78 -20.55 -19.91
C ARG A 123 -19.10 -21.37 -21.16
N ALA A 124 -20.10 -20.97 -21.94
CA ALA A 124 -20.42 -21.66 -23.19
C ALA A 124 -19.24 -21.60 -24.18
N SER A 125 -18.59 -20.44 -24.30
CA SER A 125 -17.49 -20.23 -25.24
C SER A 125 -16.26 -21.07 -24.92
N ILE A 126 -15.87 -21.19 -23.64
CA ILE A 126 -14.71 -22.02 -23.26
C ILE A 126 -14.96 -23.51 -23.52
N LEU A 127 -16.18 -23.99 -23.31
CA LEU A 127 -16.56 -25.38 -23.56
C LEU A 127 -16.63 -25.68 -25.06
N GLU A 128 -17.23 -24.79 -25.85
CA GLU A 128 -17.36 -24.95 -27.31
C GLU A 128 -15.99 -24.83 -28.01
N LYS A 129 -15.12 -23.94 -27.53
CA LYS A 129 -13.83 -23.65 -28.14
C LYS A 129 -12.65 -24.35 -27.45
N TRP A 130 -12.92 -25.31 -26.55
CA TRP A 130 -11.87 -25.98 -25.77
C TRP A 130 -10.76 -26.55 -26.66
N ASP A 131 -11.11 -27.37 -27.64
CA ASP A 131 -10.12 -28.03 -28.52
C ASP A 131 -9.34 -27.03 -29.39
N THR A 132 -9.92 -25.86 -29.65
CA THR A 132 -9.31 -24.82 -30.49
C THR A 132 -8.38 -23.90 -29.71
N TYR A 133 -8.78 -23.49 -28.49
CA TYR A 133 -8.07 -22.46 -27.74
C TYR A 133 -7.33 -22.98 -26.50
N CYS A 134 -7.82 -24.03 -25.85
CA CYS A 134 -7.30 -24.53 -24.58
C CYS A 134 -6.50 -25.82 -24.74
N GLY A 135 -7.11 -26.86 -25.32
CA GLY A 135 -6.57 -28.23 -25.30
C GLY A 135 -5.17 -28.35 -25.88
N THR A 136 -4.79 -27.47 -26.81
CA THR A 136 -3.49 -27.45 -27.50
C THR A 136 -2.46 -26.49 -26.89
N THR A 137 -2.84 -25.65 -25.91
CA THR A 137 -2.00 -24.55 -25.39
C THR A 137 -1.60 -24.73 -23.92
N ILE A 138 -2.18 -25.71 -23.23
CA ILE A 138 -1.98 -25.92 -21.78
C ILE A 138 -0.67 -26.66 -21.48
N VAL A 139 -0.33 -27.69 -22.27
CA VAL A 139 0.90 -28.47 -22.18
C VAL A 139 1.54 -28.61 -23.55
N ASP A 140 2.86 -28.70 -23.59
CA ASP A 140 3.58 -29.08 -24.80
C ASP A 140 3.34 -30.57 -25.10
N GLY A 141 2.86 -30.88 -26.30
CA GLY A 141 2.65 -32.26 -26.77
C GLY A 141 1.17 -32.62 -26.94
N PRO A 142 0.65 -33.65 -26.25
CA PRO A 142 -0.68 -34.19 -26.54
C PRO A 142 -1.79 -33.21 -26.18
N THR A 143 -2.72 -33.01 -27.11
CA THR A 143 -3.94 -32.21 -26.90
C THR A 143 -4.75 -32.77 -25.73
N ILE A 144 -5.12 -31.90 -24.79
CA ILE A 144 -5.95 -32.25 -23.64
C ILE A 144 -7.42 -32.29 -24.08
N PRO A 145 -8.06 -33.47 -24.13
CA PRO A 145 -9.46 -33.58 -24.50
C PRO A 145 -10.37 -33.01 -23.40
N LEU A 146 -11.49 -32.41 -23.79
CA LEU A 146 -12.54 -32.03 -22.86
C LEU A 146 -13.33 -33.27 -22.40
N THR A 147 -12.82 -33.98 -21.40
CA THR A 147 -13.52 -35.14 -20.82
C THR A 147 -14.80 -34.71 -20.11
N ALA A 148 -15.69 -35.66 -19.82
CA ALA A 148 -16.95 -35.38 -19.13
C ALA A 148 -16.72 -34.78 -17.73
N GLU A 149 -15.67 -35.24 -17.03
CA GLU A 149 -15.30 -34.79 -15.69
C GLU A 149 -14.74 -33.37 -15.70
N LEU A 150 -13.82 -33.06 -16.63
CA LEU A 150 -13.27 -31.71 -16.78
C LEU A 150 -14.37 -30.73 -17.21
N ARG A 151 -15.26 -31.16 -18.12
CA ARG A 151 -16.43 -30.39 -18.51
C ARG A 151 -17.31 -30.05 -17.31
N ALA A 152 -17.67 -31.05 -16.49
CA ALA A 152 -18.50 -30.83 -15.31
C ALA A 152 -17.83 -29.89 -14.30
N PHE A 153 -16.51 -30.00 -14.12
CA PHE A 153 -15.73 -29.10 -13.28
C PHE A 153 -15.80 -27.65 -13.77
N ILE A 154 -15.55 -27.43 -15.07
CA ILE A 154 -15.64 -26.09 -15.68
C ILE A 154 -17.07 -25.55 -15.57
N GLU A 155 -18.09 -26.38 -15.83
CA GLU A 155 -19.49 -25.97 -15.76
C GLU A 155 -19.92 -25.52 -14.36
N ALA A 156 -19.35 -26.13 -13.32
CA ALA A 156 -19.61 -25.83 -11.92
C ALA A 156 -18.89 -24.57 -11.41
N TRP A 157 -17.81 -24.14 -12.06
CA TRP A 157 -17.11 -22.92 -11.66
C TRP A 157 -17.93 -21.67 -12.03
N ASP A 158 -17.94 -20.70 -11.12
CA ASP A 158 -18.73 -19.48 -11.25
C ASP A 158 -17.99 -18.42 -12.08
N PHE A 159 -18.34 -18.30 -13.36
CA PHE A 159 -17.74 -17.34 -14.29
C PHE A 159 -18.02 -15.87 -13.96
N SER A 160 -18.93 -15.55 -13.02
CA SER A 160 -19.12 -14.17 -12.56
C SER A 160 -17.92 -13.64 -11.76
N ARG A 161 -16.99 -14.53 -11.38
CA ARG A 161 -15.73 -14.25 -10.67
C ARG A 161 -14.61 -13.72 -11.57
N VAL A 162 -14.85 -13.62 -12.89
CA VAL A 162 -13.88 -13.08 -13.84
C VAL A 162 -14.01 -11.56 -13.91
N GLU A 163 -12.94 -10.85 -13.61
CA GLU A 163 -12.87 -9.39 -13.62
C GLU A 163 -11.77 -8.90 -14.57
N LEU A 164 -11.93 -7.69 -15.10
CA LEU A 164 -10.95 -7.01 -15.94
C LEU A 164 -10.32 -5.86 -15.16
N VAL A 165 -9.00 -5.75 -15.22
CA VAL A 165 -8.22 -4.64 -14.67
C VAL A 165 -7.42 -4.01 -15.81
N MET A 166 -7.79 -2.80 -16.19
CA MET A 166 -7.08 -1.96 -17.15
C MET A 166 -6.29 -0.87 -16.39
N VAL A 167 -5.63 0.00 -17.15
CA VAL A 167 -4.76 1.04 -16.59
C VAL A 167 -5.53 2.01 -15.68
N ASP A 168 -6.79 2.33 -15.98
CA ASP A 168 -7.62 3.21 -15.17
C ASP A 168 -8.03 2.59 -13.84
N GLU A 169 -8.34 1.28 -13.79
CA GLU A 169 -8.57 0.59 -12.53
C GLU A 169 -7.31 0.54 -11.66
N ILE A 170 -6.12 0.37 -12.25
CA ILE A 170 -4.84 0.44 -11.52
C ILE A 170 -4.64 1.85 -10.93
N LEU A 171 -4.85 2.90 -11.73
CA LEU A 171 -4.59 4.28 -11.33
C LEU A 171 -5.57 4.82 -10.28
N THR A 172 -6.78 4.28 -10.23
CA THR A 172 -7.82 4.71 -9.29
C THR A 172 -7.78 3.96 -7.96
N ASP A 173 -7.08 2.83 -7.90
CA ASP A 173 -6.95 2.02 -6.69
C ASP A 173 -5.97 2.66 -5.70
N SER A 174 -6.43 2.90 -4.48
CA SER A 174 -5.61 3.56 -3.45
C SER A 174 -4.37 2.75 -3.06
N ALA A 175 -4.43 1.41 -3.11
CA ALA A 175 -3.28 0.56 -2.80
C ALA A 175 -2.19 0.63 -3.88
N ALA A 176 -2.51 1.11 -5.08
CA ALA A 176 -1.50 1.28 -6.13
C ALA A 176 -0.62 2.52 -5.89
N LYS A 177 -1.08 3.52 -5.11
CA LYS A 177 -0.37 4.80 -4.99
C LYS A 177 1.08 4.67 -4.49
N PRO A 178 1.38 3.92 -3.41
CA PRO A 178 2.77 3.71 -2.98
C PRO A 178 3.64 3.08 -4.08
N VAL A 179 3.12 2.06 -4.76
CA VAL A 179 3.83 1.34 -5.82
C VAL A 179 4.07 2.24 -7.03
N LEU A 180 3.07 3.02 -7.42
CA LEU A 180 3.19 3.99 -8.51
C LEU A 180 4.20 5.10 -8.19
N GLN A 181 4.28 5.57 -6.94
CA GLN A 181 5.32 6.50 -6.52
C GLN A 181 6.71 5.86 -6.62
N SER A 182 6.88 4.64 -6.12
CA SER A 182 8.16 3.93 -6.12
C SER A 182 8.67 3.63 -7.53
N TRP A 183 7.79 3.17 -8.43
CA TRP A 183 8.15 2.75 -9.78
C TRP A 183 8.33 3.93 -10.74
N PHE A 184 7.55 4.99 -10.59
CA PHE A 184 7.45 6.07 -11.59
C PHE A 184 7.76 7.46 -11.04
N GLY A 185 8.16 7.58 -9.77
CA GLY A 185 8.48 8.87 -9.16
C GLY A 185 7.29 9.83 -9.16
N ILE A 186 6.07 9.30 -8.98
CA ILE A 186 4.88 10.13 -8.88
C ILE A 186 4.96 10.92 -7.60
N ASP A 187 4.80 12.22 -7.75
CA ASP A 187 4.79 13.10 -6.60
C ASP A 187 3.38 13.08 -6.00
N PRO A 188 3.19 12.57 -4.77
CA PRO A 188 1.88 12.60 -4.13
C PRO A 188 1.44 14.02 -3.79
N GLY A 189 2.35 15.00 -3.82
CA GLY A 189 2.08 16.39 -3.46
C GLY A 189 2.24 16.65 -1.96
N PRO A 190 1.87 17.86 -1.50
CA PRO A 190 1.98 18.23 -0.10
C PRO A 190 0.91 17.54 0.74
N ALA A 191 1.30 17.04 1.91
CA ALA A 191 0.35 16.57 2.91
C ALA A 191 -0.58 17.70 3.38
N PRO A 192 -1.84 17.40 3.73
CA PRO A 192 -2.74 18.36 4.33
C PRO A 192 -2.23 18.82 5.71
N VAL A 193 -2.61 20.03 6.11
CA VAL A 193 -2.37 20.56 7.46
C VAL A 193 -3.18 19.74 8.46
N GLY A 194 -2.60 19.47 9.63
CA GLY A 194 -3.27 18.75 10.71
C GLY A 194 -4.38 19.59 11.34
N THR A 195 -5.49 18.93 11.67
CA THR A 195 -6.59 19.54 12.41
C THR A 195 -6.43 19.18 13.89
N VAL A 196 -6.30 20.20 14.75
CA VAL A 196 -6.22 20.00 16.20
C VAL A 196 -7.62 19.94 16.80
N PRO A 197 -8.03 18.84 17.45
CA PRO A 197 -9.28 18.77 18.18
C PRO A 197 -9.26 19.66 19.42
N ASP A 198 -10.43 20.20 19.80
CA ASP A 198 -10.56 21.03 21.00
C ASP A 198 -10.16 20.24 22.26
N GLU A 199 -10.60 18.99 22.37
CA GLU A 199 -10.24 18.08 23.45
C GLU A 199 -8.91 17.37 23.20
N ILE A 200 -8.15 17.10 24.27
CA ILE A 200 -6.92 16.31 24.19
C ILE A 200 -7.30 14.83 24.03
N GLU A 201 -6.93 14.24 22.91
CA GLU A 201 -7.25 12.85 22.59
C GLU A 201 -6.31 11.85 23.27
N LEU A 202 -6.78 10.60 23.40
CA LEU A 202 -6.03 9.52 24.07
C LEU A 202 -4.63 9.30 23.49
N HIS A 203 -4.50 9.42 22.16
CA HIS A 203 -3.25 9.19 21.45
C HIS A 203 -2.23 10.34 21.62
N GLU A 204 -2.66 11.49 22.14
CA GLU A 204 -1.78 12.60 22.51
C GLU A 204 -1.23 12.47 23.94
N LEU A 205 -1.93 11.74 24.81
CA LEU A 205 -1.63 11.73 26.24
C LEU A 205 -0.18 11.38 26.61
N PRO A 206 0.54 10.49 25.90
CA PRO A 206 1.89 10.13 26.34
C PRO A 206 2.88 11.31 26.26
N TYR A 207 2.91 12.09 25.17
CA TYR A 207 3.76 13.29 25.08
C TYR A 207 3.15 14.46 25.86
N VAL A 208 1.82 14.62 25.86
CA VAL A 208 1.16 15.70 26.61
C VAL A 208 1.41 15.54 28.11
N GLY A 209 1.28 14.34 28.66
CA GLY A 209 1.61 14.06 30.06
C GLY A 209 3.03 14.49 30.40
N GLN A 210 4.00 14.09 29.57
CA GLN A 210 5.39 14.49 29.72
C GLN A 210 5.61 16.02 29.62
N LEU A 211 4.78 16.75 28.86
CA LEU A 211 4.81 18.22 28.85
C LEU A 211 4.21 18.83 30.12
N LEU A 212 3.07 18.32 30.60
CA LEU A 212 2.47 18.75 31.87
C LEU A 212 3.44 18.59 33.03
N ASP A 213 4.17 17.50 32.99
CA ASP A 213 5.22 17.18 33.93
C ASP A 213 6.40 18.16 33.88
N ALA A 214 6.83 18.52 32.67
CA ALA A 214 7.87 19.53 32.46
C ALA A 214 7.42 20.93 32.90
N TYR A 215 6.14 21.26 32.72
CA TYR A 215 5.56 22.49 33.25
C TYR A 215 5.54 22.47 34.77
N GLY A 216 5.14 21.34 35.37
CA GLY A 216 5.07 21.22 36.83
C GLY A 216 6.45 21.26 37.49
N GLU A 217 7.48 20.69 36.84
CA GLU A 217 8.87 20.85 37.26
C GLU A 217 9.30 22.32 37.27
N ARG A 218 8.94 23.09 36.24
CA ARG A 218 9.26 24.52 36.13
C ARG A 218 8.58 25.36 37.21
N GLU A 219 7.30 25.10 37.47
CA GLU A 219 6.49 25.84 38.43
C GLU A 219 6.67 25.33 39.88
N GLY A 220 7.38 24.22 40.08
CA GLY A 220 7.56 23.58 41.38
C GLY A 220 6.27 22.99 41.98
N SER A 221 5.23 22.78 41.16
CA SER A 221 3.93 22.23 41.57
C SER A 221 3.29 21.43 40.44
N ALA A 222 2.48 20.43 40.76
CA ALA A 222 1.82 19.61 39.73
C ALA A 222 0.83 20.45 38.90
N ILE A 223 0.86 20.27 37.58
CA ILE A 223 -0.02 20.96 36.63
C ILE A 223 -0.83 19.92 35.88
N ASP A 224 -2.16 20.04 35.91
CA ASP A 224 -3.05 19.23 35.10
C ASP A 224 -3.36 19.91 33.74
N LYS A 225 -4.19 19.24 32.92
CA LYS A 225 -4.55 19.71 31.58
C LYS A 225 -5.25 21.08 31.60
N GLU A 226 -6.13 21.32 32.56
CA GLU A 226 -6.90 22.57 32.62
C GLU A 226 -6.05 23.73 33.15
N ALA A 227 -5.23 23.46 34.15
CA ALA A 227 -4.23 24.39 34.65
C ALA A 227 -3.23 24.77 33.53
N ALA A 228 -2.72 23.80 32.77
CA ALA A 228 -1.82 24.08 31.66
C ALA A 228 -2.50 24.92 30.56
N ARG A 229 -3.75 24.61 30.20
CA ARG A 229 -4.51 25.34 29.16
C ARG A 229 -4.73 26.81 29.51
N THR A 230 -5.02 27.10 30.78
CA THR A 230 -5.35 28.45 31.26
C THR A 230 -4.12 29.26 31.69
N HIS A 231 -2.96 28.61 31.84
CA HIS A 231 -1.71 29.28 32.18
C HIS A 231 -1.21 30.18 31.04
N ALA A 232 -0.82 31.42 31.36
CA ALA A 232 -0.46 32.44 30.37
C ALA A 232 0.70 32.03 29.43
N ILE A 233 1.70 31.31 29.96
CA ILE A 233 2.87 30.85 29.20
C ILE A 233 2.64 29.42 28.67
N HIS A 234 2.47 28.45 29.58
CA HIS A 234 2.28 27.03 29.24
C HIS A 234 1.07 26.74 28.34
N GLY A 235 0.00 27.54 28.40
CA GLY A 235 -1.18 27.35 27.55
C GLY A 235 -0.89 27.62 26.08
N LEU A 236 -0.17 28.71 25.79
CA LEU A 236 0.30 29.02 24.44
C LEU A 236 1.31 27.97 23.94
N HIS A 237 2.22 27.55 24.81
CA HIS A 237 3.20 26.51 24.47
C HIS A 237 2.50 25.17 24.16
N LEU A 238 1.60 24.69 25.04
CA LEU A 238 0.85 23.45 24.84
C LEU A 238 0.05 23.49 23.54
N LYS A 239 -0.66 24.59 23.26
CA LYS A 239 -1.38 24.76 22.00
C LYS A 239 -0.46 24.57 20.78
N MET A 240 0.69 25.23 20.77
CA MET A 240 1.66 25.12 19.69
C MET A 240 2.24 23.70 19.57
N GLN A 241 2.47 23.00 20.67
CA GLN A 241 2.95 21.61 20.64
C GLN A 241 1.90 20.64 20.07
N ARG A 242 0.62 20.86 20.40
CA ARG A 242 -0.49 20.09 19.80
C ARG A 242 -0.61 20.35 18.30
N GLU A 243 -0.53 21.61 17.86
CA GLU A 243 -0.51 21.96 16.43
C GLU A 243 0.60 21.22 15.66
N ARG A 244 1.82 21.21 16.22
CA ARG A 244 2.96 20.48 15.64
C ARG A 244 2.70 18.98 15.57
N PHE A 245 2.17 18.40 16.63
CA PHE A 245 1.83 16.98 16.70
C PHE A 245 0.83 16.58 15.62
N PHE A 246 -0.29 17.30 15.48
CA PHE A 246 -1.29 16.99 14.46
C PHE A 246 -0.80 17.26 13.03
N ASP A 247 0.05 18.27 12.81
CA ASP A 247 0.72 18.46 11.52
C ASP A 247 1.61 17.25 11.17
N ALA A 248 2.34 16.70 12.14
CA ALA A 248 3.15 15.51 11.95
C ALA A 248 2.32 14.23 11.75
N ASP A 249 1.20 14.08 12.46
CA ASP A 249 0.29 12.94 12.31
C ASP A 249 -0.39 12.96 10.92
N SER A 250 -0.93 14.10 10.50
CA SER A 250 -1.48 14.31 9.17
C SER A 250 -0.45 14.01 8.07
N PHE A 251 0.77 14.53 8.24
CA PHE A 251 1.89 14.24 7.34
C PHE A 251 2.20 12.74 7.26
N THR A 252 2.35 12.08 8.40
CA THR A 252 2.72 10.66 8.47
C THR A 252 1.65 9.78 7.82
N ARG A 253 0.36 10.03 8.13
CA ARG A 253 -0.76 9.28 7.53
C ARG A 253 -0.84 9.49 6.02
N PHE A 254 -0.70 10.74 5.56
CA PHE A 254 -0.73 11.04 4.13
C PHE A 254 0.35 10.30 3.37
N TYR A 255 1.61 10.36 3.81
CA TYR A 255 2.69 9.66 3.10
C TYR A 255 2.63 8.14 3.26
N ARG A 256 2.10 7.62 4.38
CA ARG A 256 1.89 6.18 4.55
C ARG A 256 0.95 5.62 3.48
N ASP A 257 -0.07 6.39 3.13
CA ASP A 257 -1.09 5.96 2.17
C ASP A 257 -0.67 6.20 0.70
N ASN A 258 0.41 6.96 0.45
CA ASN A 258 0.80 7.40 -0.89
C ASN A 258 2.26 7.08 -1.28
N THR A 259 3.08 6.58 -0.35
CA THR A 259 4.50 6.27 -0.57
C THR A 259 4.88 4.97 0.14
N MET A 260 6.07 4.44 -0.18
CA MET A 260 6.62 3.28 0.51
C MET A 260 7.04 3.65 1.95
N GLN A 261 6.96 2.70 2.87
CA GLN A 261 7.25 2.92 4.30
C GLN A 261 8.69 3.44 4.51
N GLU A 262 9.62 2.99 3.68
CA GLU A 262 11.03 3.36 3.69
C GLU A 262 11.23 4.88 3.54
N GLU A 263 10.38 5.59 2.80
CA GLU A 263 10.47 7.05 2.63
C GLU A 263 10.18 7.79 3.93
N ILE A 264 9.22 7.29 4.72
CA ILE A 264 8.90 7.83 6.05
C ILE A 264 10.02 7.48 7.03
N ASP A 265 10.56 6.26 6.94
CA ASP A 265 11.61 5.78 7.83
C ASP A 265 12.91 6.58 7.64
N ILE A 266 13.27 6.94 6.41
CA ILE A 266 14.43 7.82 6.11
C ILE A 266 14.25 9.16 6.81
N LEU A 267 13.10 9.83 6.62
CA LEU A 267 12.80 11.12 7.24
C LEU A 267 12.89 11.04 8.77
N ARG A 268 12.25 10.02 9.36
CA ARG A 268 12.23 9.82 10.82
C ARG A 268 13.64 9.54 11.35
N ARG A 269 14.42 8.70 10.67
CA ARG A 269 15.79 8.37 11.06
C ARG A 269 16.67 9.62 11.06
N ASP A 270 16.65 10.40 9.98
CA ASP A 270 17.45 11.63 9.87
C ASP A 270 17.08 12.64 10.96
N LEU A 271 15.79 12.78 11.24
CA LEU A 271 15.31 13.65 12.31
C LEU A 271 15.78 13.16 13.68
N HIS A 272 15.62 11.88 13.98
CA HIS A 272 16.07 11.30 15.25
C HIS A 272 17.58 11.52 15.45
N HIS A 273 18.41 11.20 14.45
CA HIS A 273 19.85 11.45 14.53
C HIS A 273 20.18 12.94 14.65
N GLY A 274 19.43 13.80 13.97
CA GLY A 274 19.62 15.24 14.00
C GLY A 274 19.34 15.90 15.36
N VAL A 275 18.53 15.26 16.21
CA VAL A 275 18.16 15.78 17.54
C VAL A 275 18.71 14.97 18.71
N ALA A 276 19.26 13.77 18.48
CA ALA A 276 19.64 12.83 19.54
C ALA A 276 20.62 13.42 20.55
N GLU A 277 21.66 14.12 20.10
CA GLU A 277 22.66 14.71 21.00
C GLU A 277 22.11 15.92 21.76
N THR A 278 21.27 16.74 21.09
CA THR A 278 20.53 17.81 21.76
C THR A 278 19.60 17.25 22.83
N HIS A 279 18.90 16.14 22.56
CA HIS A 279 18.02 15.51 23.54
C HIS A 279 18.78 15.00 24.78
N LYS A 280 19.95 14.38 24.58
CA LYS A 280 20.79 13.81 25.65
C LYS A 280 21.54 14.84 26.49
N ALA A 281 21.65 16.08 26.01
CA ALA A 281 22.38 17.12 26.73
C ALA A 281 21.78 17.41 28.11
N ASP A 282 22.60 18.02 28.98
CA ASP A 282 22.17 18.43 30.30
C ASP A 282 21.41 19.75 30.26
N TYR A 283 20.22 19.74 30.87
CA TYR A 283 19.34 20.88 30.97
C TYR A 283 18.92 21.07 32.42
N LEU A 284 18.64 22.33 32.77
CA LEU A 284 18.18 22.71 34.10
C LEU A 284 16.84 22.06 34.46
N ASP A 285 15.98 21.85 33.47
CA ASP A 285 14.65 21.25 33.61
C ASP A 285 14.23 20.59 32.29
N SER A 286 13.19 19.76 32.34
CA SER A 286 12.67 19.02 31.19
C SER A 286 12.12 19.95 30.10
N LEU A 287 11.55 21.11 30.45
CA LEU A 287 11.00 22.04 29.47
C LEU A 287 12.11 22.68 28.60
N ARG A 288 13.28 22.99 29.18
CA ARG A 288 14.45 23.46 28.40
C ARG A 288 14.95 22.41 27.42
N ARG A 289 14.88 21.12 27.77
CA ARG A 289 15.19 20.03 26.84
C ARG A 289 14.22 20.04 25.66
N VAL A 290 12.92 20.13 25.93
CA VAL A 290 11.89 20.21 24.90
C VAL A 290 12.18 21.39 23.96
N ASP A 291 12.38 22.60 24.49
CA ASP A 291 12.65 23.79 23.69
C ASP A 291 13.91 23.66 22.82
N ALA A 292 14.99 23.10 23.38
CA ALA A 292 16.23 22.88 22.66
C ALA A 292 16.07 21.86 21.53
N VAL A 293 15.39 20.74 21.79
CA VAL A 293 15.09 19.72 20.78
C VAL A 293 14.19 20.29 19.68
N MET A 294 13.16 21.08 20.02
CA MET A 294 12.28 21.70 19.03
C MET A 294 13.01 22.72 18.16
N THR A 295 13.95 23.48 18.75
CA THR A 295 14.83 24.39 18.01
C THR A 295 15.74 23.62 17.05
N GLN A 296 16.34 22.52 17.51
CA GLN A 296 17.20 21.71 16.66
C GLN A 296 16.41 21.04 15.53
N ALA A 297 15.25 20.44 15.83
CA ALA A 297 14.36 19.81 14.87
C ALA A 297 13.94 20.76 13.72
N ALA A 298 13.72 22.04 14.04
CA ALA A 298 13.42 23.06 13.04
C ALA A 298 14.56 23.25 12.01
N ASN A 299 15.81 23.02 12.42
CA ASN A 299 17.01 23.21 11.61
C ASN A 299 17.50 21.93 10.91
N VAL A 300 17.01 20.74 11.31
CA VAL A 300 17.37 19.50 10.64
C VAL A 300 16.97 19.56 9.16
N GLN A 301 17.91 19.18 8.28
CA GLN A 301 17.70 19.03 6.85
C GLN A 301 17.66 17.53 6.53
N PRO A 302 16.48 16.90 6.58
CA PRO A 302 16.37 15.48 6.27
C PRO A 302 16.64 15.23 4.78
N SER A 303 17.02 14.00 4.47
CA SER A 303 17.13 13.48 3.11
C SER A 303 15.86 12.74 2.67
N GLY A 304 15.86 12.17 1.46
CA GLY A 304 14.74 11.39 0.92
C GLY A 304 13.68 12.23 0.18
N ALA A 305 12.70 11.55 -0.43
CA ALA A 305 11.71 12.20 -1.28
C ALA A 305 10.77 13.14 -0.50
N LEU A 306 10.60 12.87 0.80
CA LEU A 306 9.71 13.60 1.70
C LEU A 306 10.33 14.89 2.28
N ALA A 307 11.65 15.06 2.17
CA ALA A 307 12.36 16.18 2.78
C ALA A 307 11.78 17.56 2.42
N LYS A 308 11.42 17.75 1.14
CA LYS A 308 10.83 18.99 0.63
C LYS A 308 9.46 19.33 1.22
N TYR A 309 8.77 18.34 1.81
CA TYR A 309 7.45 18.52 2.42
C TYR A 309 7.50 18.57 3.95
N ALA A 310 8.61 18.18 4.58
CA ALA A 310 8.81 18.18 6.02
C ALA A 310 8.97 19.61 6.58
N ARG A 311 7.86 20.35 6.64
CA ARG A 311 7.78 21.70 7.22
C ARG A 311 8.24 21.70 8.68
N VAL A 312 8.60 22.88 9.20
CA VAL A 312 9.06 23.03 10.59
C VAL A 312 8.12 22.39 11.62
N PRO A 313 6.79 22.61 11.57
CA PRO A 313 5.89 21.97 12.53
C PRO A 313 5.87 20.45 12.45
N VAL A 314 6.02 19.88 11.24
CA VAL A 314 6.11 18.43 11.02
C VAL A 314 7.36 17.87 11.70
N LYS A 315 8.54 18.47 11.46
CA LYS A 315 9.79 18.02 12.08
C LYS A 315 9.73 18.09 13.61
N GLN A 316 9.12 19.14 14.14
CA GLN A 316 8.91 19.30 15.58
C GLN A 316 7.90 18.28 16.12
N GLY A 317 6.79 18.06 15.43
CA GLY A 317 5.75 17.11 15.82
C GLY A 317 6.20 15.66 15.79
N ILE A 318 7.05 15.25 14.84
CA ILE A 318 7.63 13.89 14.83
C ILE A 318 8.46 13.65 16.09
N CYS A 319 9.08 14.68 16.71
CA CYS A 319 9.75 14.51 17.99
C CYS A 319 8.78 14.12 19.11
N HIS A 320 7.52 14.60 19.07
CA HIS A 320 6.47 14.14 19.97
C HIS A 320 6.00 12.72 19.65
N HIS A 321 6.02 12.29 18.38
CA HIS A 321 5.81 10.87 18.04
C HIS A 321 6.89 9.99 18.70
N PHE A 322 8.16 10.40 18.63
CA PHE A 322 9.25 9.70 19.33
C PHE A 322 9.07 9.70 20.86
N ALA A 323 8.53 10.78 21.44
CA ALA A 323 8.21 10.82 22.87
C ALA A 323 7.09 9.83 23.23
N ASN A 324 6.07 9.71 22.38
CA ASN A 324 5.01 8.70 22.52
C ASN A 324 5.55 7.27 22.41
N GLU A 325 6.49 7.04 21.51
CA GLU A 325 7.16 5.75 21.28
C GLU A 325 8.22 5.42 22.35
N GLY A 326 8.50 6.34 23.27
CA GLY A 326 9.52 6.19 24.31
C GLY A 326 10.96 6.34 23.84
N VAL A 327 11.17 6.76 22.59
CA VAL A 327 12.50 6.98 21.97
C VAL A 327 13.12 8.30 22.45
N LEU A 328 12.32 9.39 22.50
CA LEU A 328 12.75 10.71 22.98
C LEU A 328 11.89 11.16 24.17
N LYS A 329 12.07 10.53 25.33
CA LYS A 329 11.33 10.91 26.56
C LYS A 329 11.71 12.34 27.01
N TRP A 330 10.74 13.18 27.34
CA TRP A 330 11.00 14.54 27.81
C TRP A 330 11.47 14.58 29.27
N ARG A 331 10.95 13.69 30.11
CA ARG A 331 11.45 13.50 31.47
C ARG A 331 12.79 12.76 31.47
N LYS A 332 13.70 13.13 32.36
CA LYS A 332 14.79 12.23 32.81
C LYS A 332 14.18 11.25 33.81
N GLU A 333 14.50 9.96 33.68
CA GLU A 333 14.17 8.94 34.69
C GLU A 333 14.93 9.18 35.99
#